data_AF-A0A1E7I4P9-F1
#
_entry.id   AF-A0A1E7I4P9-F1
#
_cell.length_a   1.000
_cell.length_b   1.000
_cell.length_c   1.000
_cell.angle_alpha   90.00
_cell.angle_beta   90.00
_cell.angle_gamma   90.00
#
_symmetry.space_group_name_H-M   'P 1'
#
loop_
_entity.id
_entity.type
_entity.pdbx_description
1 polymer ?
#
loop_
_entity_poly.entity_id
_entity_poly.type
_entity_poly.pdbx_seq_one_letter_code
_entity_poly.pdbx_strand_id
1 'polypeptide(L)'
;MNDPFVCARCAAKGPTCCELTPGCEDLCFPISKYERERILECAPDLGGFVLQPNTAIFIENLLRLFPDQRRTVRELFPRGETHYRLAVDEFGKCLFLGSKGCRIPQDARPFYCRLFPFWTSEKGQITILEVDGCLAQQENKTTGKLLKALDVSLDKAKNIHEKLRIAWGFDSGSE
;
A
#
# COMPACT_ATOMS: atom_id res chain seq x y z
N MET A 1 -20.07 9.22 -10.40
CA MET A 1 -19.04 10.01 -11.10
C MET A 1 -17.83 9.97 -10.20
N ASN A 2 -16.91 9.07 -10.51
CA ASN A 2 -15.70 8.79 -9.72
C ASN A 2 -14.85 10.05 -9.71
N ASP A 3 -14.19 10.35 -8.61
CA ASP A 3 -13.20 11.43 -8.57
C ASP A 3 -11.79 10.81 -8.71
N PRO A 4 -11.33 10.48 -9.95
CA PRO A 4 -9.92 10.16 -10.19
C PRO A 4 -9.00 11.34 -9.84
N PHE A 5 -9.57 12.51 -9.53
CA PHE A 5 -8.87 13.69 -9.09
C PHE A 5 -8.59 13.71 -7.60
N VAL A 6 -9.12 12.86 -6.71
CA VAL A 6 -8.65 12.90 -5.29
C VAL A 6 -7.18 12.49 -5.23
N CYS A 7 -6.78 11.38 -5.85
CA CYS A 7 -5.36 11.00 -5.90
C CYS A 7 -4.51 12.01 -6.68
N ALA A 8 -5.02 12.59 -7.77
CA ALA A 8 -4.29 13.59 -8.55
C ALA A 8 -4.17 14.94 -7.80
N ARG A 9 -5.21 15.37 -7.09
CA ARG A 9 -5.24 16.56 -6.22
C ARG A 9 -4.36 16.35 -5.00
N CYS A 10 -4.39 15.16 -4.39
CA CYS A 10 -3.44 14.77 -3.35
C CYS A 10 -2.01 14.92 -3.90
N ALA A 11 -1.71 14.31 -5.06
CA ALA A 11 -0.37 14.36 -5.68
C ALA A 11 0.06 15.79 -6.07
N ALA A 12 -0.88 16.68 -6.36
CA ALA A 12 -0.60 18.08 -6.65
C ALA A 12 -0.36 18.94 -5.40
N LYS A 13 -0.86 18.52 -4.23
CA LYS A 13 -0.70 19.27 -2.98
C LYS A 13 0.46 18.78 -2.11
N GLY A 14 0.77 17.48 -2.16
CA GLY A 14 1.76 16.84 -1.29
C GLY A 14 1.47 16.99 0.21
N PRO A 15 2.16 16.27 1.10
CA PRO A 15 2.70 14.92 0.90
C PRO A 15 1.57 13.89 0.70
N THR A 16 1.87 12.77 0.01
CA THR A 16 0.88 11.74 -0.33
C THR A 16 1.33 10.33 0.01
N CYS A 17 0.45 9.34 -0.08
CA CYS A 17 0.85 7.92 0.02
C CYS A 17 1.79 7.45 -1.10
N CYS A 18 2.01 8.27 -2.13
CA CYS A 18 2.96 8.03 -3.22
C CYS A 18 4.27 8.81 -3.05
N GLU A 19 4.43 9.53 -1.95
CA GLU A 19 5.64 10.29 -1.60
C GLU A 19 6.08 9.86 -0.20
N LEU A 20 7.34 9.44 -0.07
CA LEU A 20 7.96 9.14 1.21
C LEU A 20 8.96 10.21 1.58
N THR A 21 9.18 10.40 2.88
CA THR A 21 10.36 11.15 3.35
C THR A 21 11.60 10.34 2.98
N PRO A 22 12.56 10.88 2.20
CA PRO A 22 13.78 10.15 1.84
C PRO A 22 14.48 9.58 3.07
N GLY A 23 14.92 8.33 2.99
CA GLY A 23 15.47 7.58 4.13
C GLY A 23 14.43 6.82 4.98
N CYS A 24 13.14 6.89 4.63
CA CYS A 24 12.08 6.10 5.26
C CYS A 24 11.59 4.92 4.39
N GLU A 25 12.42 4.42 3.48
CA GLU A 25 12.07 3.34 2.56
C GLU A 25 11.77 2.02 3.29
N ASP A 26 12.30 1.83 4.50
CA ASP A 26 12.00 0.70 5.39
C ASP A 26 10.52 0.63 5.82
N LEU A 27 9.77 1.73 5.69
CA LEU A 27 8.34 1.78 6.01
C LEU A 27 7.46 1.39 4.81
N CYS A 28 8.05 1.19 3.63
CA CYS A 28 7.29 0.81 2.45
C CYS A 28 6.69 -0.59 2.58
N PHE A 29 5.48 -0.76 2.06
CA PHE A 29 4.82 -2.06 2.00
C PHE A 29 5.52 -2.98 0.99
N PRO A 30 5.57 -4.30 1.25
CA PRO A 30 6.07 -5.26 0.28
C PRO A 30 5.12 -5.40 -0.92
N ILE A 31 5.64 -5.95 -2.02
CA ILE A 31 4.90 -6.28 -3.22
C ILE A 31 5.17 -7.74 -3.57
N SER A 32 4.08 -8.49 -3.70
CA SER A 32 4.13 -9.89 -4.11
C SER A 32 4.61 -10.06 -5.55
N LYS A 33 5.02 -11.29 -5.91
CA LYS A 33 5.29 -11.64 -7.30
C LYS A 33 4.06 -11.41 -8.20
N TYR A 34 2.88 -11.83 -7.74
CA TYR A 34 1.62 -11.65 -8.45
C TYR A 34 1.31 -10.17 -8.77
N GLU A 35 1.47 -9.26 -7.79
CA GLU A 35 1.25 -7.84 -8.02
C GLU A 35 2.26 -7.25 -9.03
N ARG A 36 3.53 -7.66 -8.95
CA ARG A 36 4.55 -7.20 -9.91
C ARG A 36 4.24 -7.64 -11.33
N GLU A 37 3.84 -8.89 -11.54
CA GLU A 37 3.48 -9.41 -12.86
C GLU A 37 2.35 -8.60 -13.50
N ARG A 38 1.28 -8.32 -12.74
CA ARG A 38 0.15 -7.50 -13.22
C ARG A 38 0.53 -6.05 -13.54
N ILE A 39 1.47 -5.48 -12.78
CA ILE A 39 1.99 -4.14 -13.08
C ILE A 39 2.83 -4.18 -14.36
N LEU A 40 3.69 -5.18 -14.53
CA LEU A 40 4.53 -5.31 -15.73
C LEU A 40 3.71 -5.53 -17.01
N GLU A 41 2.55 -6.19 -16.93
CA GLU A 41 1.62 -6.33 -18.06
C GLU A 41 1.10 -4.98 -18.59
N CYS A 42 0.93 -3.99 -17.72
CA CYS A 42 0.40 -2.67 -18.09
C CYS A 42 1.45 -1.55 -18.15
N ALA A 43 2.64 -1.79 -17.58
CA ALA A 43 3.72 -0.82 -17.44
C ALA A 43 5.11 -1.50 -17.60
N PRO A 44 5.39 -2.17 -18.74
CA PRO A 44 6.58 -3.01 -18.90
C PRO A 44 7.90 -2.22 -18.83
N ASP A 45 7.90 -0.98 -19.33
CA ASP A 45 9.13 -0.20 -19.50
C ASP A 45 9.44 0.76 -18.34
N LEU A 46 8.56 0.82 -17.33
CA LEU A 46 8.69 1.79 -16.24
C LEU A 46 9.64 1.35 -15.12
N GLY A 47 10.13 0.10 -15.16
CA GLY A 47 10.85 -0.49 -14.04
C GLY A 47 9.98 -0.41 -12.78
N GLY A 48 10.53 0.09 -11.68
CA GLY A 48 9.70 0.54 -10.55
C GLY A 48 9.65 -0.40 -9.36
N PHE A 49 10.53 -1.41 -9.30
CA PHE A 49 10.67 -2.28 -8.14
C PHE A 49 12.09 -2.27 -7.61
N VAL A 50 12.23 -2.25 -6.29
CA VAL A 50 13.52 -2.34 -5.60
C VAL A 50 13.48 -3.58 -4.70
N LEU A 51 14.54 -4.38 -4.77
CA LEU A 51 14.79 -5.44 -3.79
C LEU A 51 15.42 -4.81 -2.54
N GLN A 52 14.78 -4.96 -1.40
CA GLN A 52 15.17 -4.33 -0.14
C GLN A 52 15.35 -5.38 0.96
N PRO A 53 16.38 -5.28 1.82
CA PRO A 53 16.51 -6.14 2.98
C PRO A 53 15.32 -6.03 3.94
N ASN A 54 14.95 -7.14 4.56
CA ASN A 54 14.03 -7.19 5.68
C ASN A 54 14.75 -6.64 6.93
N THR A 55 14.73 -5.32 7.09
CA THR A 55 15.30 -4.64 8.26
C THR A 55 14.44 -4.84 9.50
N ALA A 56 15.00 -4.54 10.68
CA ALA A 56 14.23 -4.58 11.93
C ALA A 56 13.07 -3.58 11.91
N ILE A 57 13.27 -2.40 11.32
CA ILE A 57 12.25 -1.35 11.19
C ILE A 57 11.09 -1.85 10.32
N PHE A 58 11.40 -2.45 9.16
CA PHE A 58 10.41 -3.04 8.27
C PHE A 58 9.57 -4.12 8.98
N ILE A 59 10.22 -5.05 9.67
CA ILE A 59 9.53 -6.14 10.38
C ILE A 59 8.64 -5.58 11.49
N GLU A 60 9.11 -4.63 12.30
CA GLU A 60 8.29 -4.02 13.34
C GLU A 60 7.09 -3.24 12.77
N ASN A 61 7.25 -2.63 11.59
CA ASN A 61 6.13 -2.01 10.88
C ASN A 61 5.07 -3.05 10.47
N LEU A 62 5.48 -4.19 9.90
CA LEU A 62 4.56 -5.28 9.57
C LEU A 62 3.87 -5.87 10.82
N LEU A 63 4.59 -5.98 11.94
CA LEU A 63 4.03 -6.45 13.20
C LEU A 63 2.95 -5.52 13.77
N ARG A 64 2.97 -4.23 13.44
CA ARG A 64 1.90 -3.28 13.78
C ARG A 64 0.68 -3.44 12.89
N LEU A 65 0.89 -3.79 11.62
CA LEU A 65 -0.18 -4.04 10.65
C LEU A 65 -0.88 -5.40 10.88
N PHE A 66 -0.14 -6.38 11.40
CA PHE A 66 -0.62 -7.74 11.68
C PHE A 66 -0.31 -8.15 13.13
N PRO A 67 -0.92 -7.48 14.13
CA PRO A 67 -0.57 -7.67 15.55
C PRO A 67 -0.84 -9.09 16.07
N ASP A 68 -1.84 -9.78 15.50
CA ASP A 68 -2.24 -11.13 15.91
C ASP A 68 -1.46 -12.25 15.17
N GLN A 69 -0.63 -11.91 14.18
CA GLN A 69 0.11 -12.86 13.34
C GLN A 69 1.62 -12.69 13.41
N ARG A 70 2.12 -12.34 14.61
CA ARG A 70 3.54 -12.00 14.82
C ARG A 70 4.50 -13.12 14.40
N ARG A 71 4.07 -14.38 14.50
CA ARG A 71 4.84 -15.55 14.07
C ARG A 71 4.92 -15.61 12.54
N THR A 72 3.77 -15.59 11.88
CA THR A 72 3.64 -15.59 10.41
C THR A 72 4.44 -14.46 9.76
N VAL A 73 4.39 -13.24 10.32
CA VAL A 73 5.20 -12.10 9.82
C VAL A 73 6.69 -12.44 9.80
N ARG A 74 7.23 -13.05 10.87
CA ARG A 74 8.66 -13.38 10.95
C ARG A 74 9.06 -14.56 10.08
N GLU A 75 8.13 -15.48 9.82
CA GLU A 75 8.33 -16.61 8.91
C GLU A 75 8.31 -16.17 7.44
N LEU A 76 7.40 -15.27 7.07
CA LEU A 76 7.28 -14.73 5.70
C LEU A 76 8.33 -13.67 5.37
N PHE A 77 8.75 -12.89 6.36
CA PHE A 77 9.73 -11.81 6.20
C PHE A 77 10.89 -11.97 7.19
N PRO A 78 11.68 -13.05 7.10
CA PRO A 78 12.78 -13.29 8.01
C PRO A 78 13.86 -12.22 7.85
N ARG A 79 14.51 -11.87 8.95
CA ARG A 79 15.57 -10.85 8.98
C ARG A 79 16.77 -11.32 8.15
N GLY A 80 17.30 -10.44 7.31
CA GLY A 80 18.44 -10.73 6.43
C GLY A 80 18.06 -11.28 5.06
N GLU A 81 16.80 -11.72 4.87
CA GLU A 81 16.25 -11.91 3.53
C GLU A 81 15.77 -10.57 2.95
N THR A 82 15.14 -10.61 1.77
CA THR A 82 14.74 -9.44 1.01
C THR A 82 13.29 -9.52 0.53
N HIS A 83 12.63 -8.38 0.41
CA HIS A 83 11.33 -8.24 -0.23
C HIS A 83 11.41 -7.22 -1.39
N TYR A 84 10.42 -7.22 -2.26
CA TYR A 84 10.26 -6.16 -3.26
C TYR A 84 9.36 -5.05 -2.73
N ARG A 85 9.70 -3.80 -3.04
CA ARG A 85 8.84 -2.62 -2.84
C ARG A 85 8.73 -1.79 -4.11
N LEU A 86 7.83 -0.81 -4.14
CA LEU A 86 7.80 0.19 -5.21
C LEU A 86 9.06 1.04 -5.11
N ALA A 87 9.68 1.31 -6.26
CA ALA A 87 10.80 2.23 -6.37
C ALA A 87 10.33 3.67 -6.19
N VAL A 88 11.22 4.49 -5.65
CA VAL A 88 11.05 5.94 -5.54
C VAL A 88 12.26 6.64 -6.15
N ASP A 89 12.08 7.89 -6.57
CA ASP A 89 13.17 8.77 -6.97
C ASP A 89 13.94 9.33 -5.76
N GLU A 90 14.95 10.16 -6.03
CA GLU A 90 15.79 10.79 -5.00
C GLU A 90 15.01 11.73 -4.06
N PHE A 91 13.82 12.17 -4.45
CA PHE A 91 12.92 13.00 -3.65
C PHE A 91 11.87 12.17 -2.90
N GLY A 92 11.94 10.84 -2.99
CA GLY A 92 11.00 9.94 -2.34
C GLY A 92 9.68 9.78 -3.09
N LYS A 93 9.58 10.23 -4.34
CA LYS A 93 8.36 10.09 -5.14
C LYS A 93 8.32 8.74 -5.83
N CYS A 94 7.20 8.03 -5.72
CA CYS A 94 6.98 6.76 -6.42
C CYS A 94 7.19 6.93 -7.94
N LEU A 95 7.99 6.05 -8.56
CA LEU A 95 8.31 6.15 -9.99
C LEU A 95 7.09 6.00 -10.91
N PHE A 96 6.01 5.41 -10.42
CA PHE A 96 4.74 5.31 -11.13
C PHE A 96 3.85 6.56 -11.01
N LEU A 97 4.26 7.57 -10.24
CA LEU A 97 3.50 8.82 -10.08
C LEU A 97 3.82 9.80 -11.22
N GLY A 98 2.84 10.04 -12.09
CA GLY A 98 2.89 11.06 -13.14
C GLY A 98 2.24 12.39 -12.74
N SER A 99 2.29 13.37 -13.63
CA SER A 99 1.65 14.68 -13.46
C SER A 99 0.13 14.63 -13.37
N LYS A 100 -0.49 13.55 -13.89
CA LYS A 100 -1.94 13.29 -13.83
C LYS A 100 -2.33 12.25 -12.77
N GLY A 101 -1.41 11.90 -11.86
CA GLY A 101 -1.57 10.84 -10.87
C GLY A 101 -0.87 9.54 -11.26
N CYS A 102 -1.24 8.45 -10.58
CA CYS A 102 -0.62 7.14 -10.77
C CYS A 102 -0.84 6.62 -12.20
N ARG A 103 0.26 6.22 -12.85
CA ARG A 103 0.28 5.69 -14.23
C ARG A 103 -0.21 4.24 -14.32
N ILE A 104 -0.26 3.52 -13.19
CA ILE A 104 -0.80 2.16 -13.13
C ILE A 104 -2.34 2.22 -13.06
N PRO A 105 -3.07 1.46 -13.90
CA PRO A 105 -4.52 1.29 -13.81
C PRO A 105 -4.96 0.84 -12.42
N GLN A 106 -6.13 1.33 -11.95
CA GLN A 106 -6.57 1.15 -10.56
C GLN A 106 -6.63 -0.32 -10.12
N ASP A 107 -7.02 -1.22 -11.01
CA ASP A 107 -7.15 -2.65 -10.78
C ASP A 107 -5.79 -3.38 -10.77
N ALA A 108 -4.80 -2.87 -11.50
CA ALA A 108 -3.42 -3.38 -11.55
C ALA A 108 -2.52 -2.82 -10.44
N ARG A 109 -2.91 -1.73 -9.77
CA ARG A 109 -2.16 -1.19 -8.61
C ARG A 109 -2.00 -2.24 -7.50
N PRO A 110 -0.89 -2.20 -6.74
CA PRO A 110 -0.73 -3.04 -5.55
C PRO A 110 -1.94 -2.94 -4.63
N PHE A 111 -2.27 -4.04 -3.95
CA PHE A 111 -3.43 -4.09 -3.08
C PHE A 111 -3.34 -3.05 -1.97
N TYR A 112 -2.15 -2.81 -1.41
CA TYR A 112 -1.98 -1.77 -0.40
C TYR A 112 -2.27 -0.37 -0.95
N CYS A 113 -1.89 -0.06 -2.20
CA CYS A 113 -2.22 1.23 -2.84
C CYS A 113 -3.73 1.41 -3.04
N ARG A 114 -4.47 0.31 -3.24
CA ARG A 114 -5.93 0.31 -3.41
C ARG A 114 -6.67 0.34 -2.07
N LEU A 115 -6.01 -0.10 -1.01
CA LEU A 115 -6.55 -0.18 0.34
C LEU A 115 -6.29 1.09 1.15
N PHE A 116 -5.13 1.72 0.96
CA PHE A 116 -4.70 2.89 1.71
C PHE A 116 -5.71 4.05 1.62
N PRO A 117 -6.00 4.78 2.73
CA PRO A 117 -5.41 4.65 4.07
C PRO A 117 -6.13 3.66 4.98
N PHE A 118 -7.05 2.85 4.46
CA PHE A 118 -7.75 1.87 5.26
C PHE A 118 -6.82 0.70 5.59
N TRP A 119 -7.07 0.05 6.72
CA TRP A 119 -6.53 -1.25 7.03
C TRP A 119 -7.63 -2.06 7.71
N THR A 120 -7.58 -3.38 7.63
CA THR A 120 -8.57 -4.22 8.31
C THR A 120 -7.89 -5.21 9.24
N SER A 121 -8.38 -5.31 10.47
CA SER A 121 -7.97 -6.40 11.37
C SER A 121 -8.51 -7.74 10.87
N GLU A 122 -8.03 -8.85 11.44
CA GLU A 122 -8.53 -10.20 11.11
C GLU A 122 -10.04 -10.35 11.38
N LYS A 123 -10.55 -9.63 12.37
CA LYS A 123 -11.98 -9.58 12.73
C LYS A 123 -12.79 -8.70 11.77
N GLY A 124 -12.17 -8.18 10.71
CA GLY A 124 -12.80 -7.33 9.69
C GLY A 124 -13.10 -5.91 10.16
N GLN A 125 -12.52 -5.46 11.28
CA GLN A 125 -12.68 -4.08 11.74
C GLN A 125 -11.77 -3.17 10.92
N ILE A 126 -12.34 -2.08 10.39
CA ILE A 126 -11.56 -1.09 9.64
C ILE A 126 -10.89 -0.10 10.60
N THR A 127 -9.61 0.10 10.40
CA THR A 127 -8.82 1.19 10.98
C THR A 127 -8.33 2.12 9.86
N ILE A 128 -7.99 3.36 10.22
CA ILE A 128 -7.37 4.33 9.30
C ILE A 128 -5.91 4.46 9.72
N LEU A 129 -5.00 4.24 8.78
CA LEU A 129 -3.59 4.55 8.93
C LEU A 129 -3.44 6.06 8.80
N GLU A 130 -3.23 6.73 9.92
CA GLU A 130 -3.05 8.18 9.96
C GLU A 130 -1.77 8.57 9.24
N VAL A 131 -1.88 9.52 8.32
CA VAL A 131 -0.72 10.08 7.61
C VAL A 131 -0.78 11.59 7.66
N ASP A 132 0.25 12.17 8.26
CA ASP A 132 0.43 13.60 8.35
C ASP A 132 0.44 14.22 6.95
N GLY A 133 -0.34 15.28 6.76
CA GLY A 133 -0.47 15.95 5.47
C GLY A 133 -1.35 15.22 4.45
N CYS A 134 -1.95 14.06 4.76
CA CYS A 134 -2.84 13.37 3.83
C CYS A 134 -4.10 14.22 3.54
N LEU A 135 -4.15 14.84 2.36
CA LEU A 135 -5.26 15.70 1.95
C LEU A 135 -6.63 15.00 2.08
N ALA A 136 -6.72 13.73 1.70
CA ALA A 136 -7.96 12.97 1.80
C ALA A 136 -8.45 12.88 3.25
N GLN A 137 -7.55 12.64 4.21
CA GLN A 137 -7.88 12.61 5.65
C GLN A 137 -8.16 14.03 6.20
N GLN A 138 -7.46 15.04 5.70
CA GLN A 138 -7.69 16.43 6.11
C GLN A 138 -9.06 16.96 5.68
N GLU A 139 -9.47 16.67 4.44
CA GLU A 139 -10.77 17.10 3.89
C GLU A 139 -11.94 16.21 4.40
N ASN A 140 -11.67 14.98 4.88
CA ASN A 140 -12.70 14.02 5.29
C ASN A 140 -12.49 13.50 6.71
N LYS A 141 -13.00 14.25 7.70
CA LYS A 141 -12.81 13.99 9.15
C LYS A 141 -13.51 12.77 9.73
N THR A 142 -14.26 12.00 8.95
CA THR A 142 -14.92 10.78 9.42
C THR A 142 -14.66 9.63 8.46
N THR A 143 -14.60 8.40 8.98
CA THR A 143 -14.38 7.18 8.18
C THR A 143 -15.38 7.08 7.03
N GLY A 144 -16.67 7.35 7.27
CA GLY A 144 -17.70 7.31 6.23
C GLY A 144 -17.49 8.34 5.11
N LYS A 145 -17.05 9.56 5.45
CA LYS A 145 -16.72 10.58 4.44
C LYS A 145 -15.48 10.19 3.64
N LEU A 146 -14.47 9.65 4.30
CA LEU A 146 -13.23 9.21 3.65
C LEU A 146 -13.45 8.04 2.69
N LEU A 147 -14.25 7.04 3.11
CA LEU A 147 -14.67 5.91 2.28
C LEU A 147 -15.38 6.40 1.01
N LYS A 148 -16.32 7.34 1.16
CA LYS A 148 -17.04 7.95 0.04
C LYS A 148 -16.11 8.75 -0.88
N ALA A 149 -15.19 9.53 -0.32
CA ALA A 149 -14.25 10.34 -1.10
C ALA A 149 -13.27 9.50 -1.92
N LEU A 150 -12.89 8.32 -1.43
CA LEU A 150 -11.97 7.40 -2.10
C LEU A 150 -12.67 6.32 -2.92
N ASP A 151 -14.01 6.32 -2.99
CA ASP A 151 -14.82 5.30 -3.67
C ASP A 151 -14.48 3.86 -3.20
N VAL A 152 -14.36 3.72 -1.88
CA VAL A 152 -14.11 2.44 -1.21
C VAL A 152 -15.28 2.14 -0.29
N SER A 153 -15.93 0.99 -0.47
CA SER A 153 -16.88 0.45 0.51
C SER A 153 -16.16 -0.40 1.56
N LEU A 154 -16.81 -0.65 2.69
CA LEU A 154 -16.28 -1.54 3.73
C LEU A 154 -15.96 -2.93 3.17
N ASP A 155 -16.87 -3.51 2.38
CA ASP A 155 -16.69 -4.83 1.79
C ASP A 155 -15.57 -4.85 0.75
N LYS A 156 -15.43 -3.78 -0.03
CA LYS A 156 -14.31 -3.62 -0.97
C LYS A 156 -12.98 -3.54 -0.24
N ALA A 157 -12.89 -2.79 0.87
CA ALA A 157 -11.68 -2.73 1.68
C ALA A 157 -11.31 -4.10 2.27
N LYS A 158 -12.28 -4.82 2.86
CA LYS A 158 -12.09 -6.18 3.37
C LYS A 158 -11.59 -7.14 2.29
N ASN A 159 -12.24 -7.14 1.12
CA ASN A 159 -11.86 -8.01 0.01
C ASN A 159 -10.44 -7.69 -0.53
N ILE A 160 -10.07 -6.41 -0.58
CA ILE A 160 -8.72 -6.01 -0.98
C ILE A 160 -7.70 -6.48 0.05
N HIS A 161 -7.98 -6.35 1.34
CA HIS A 161 -7.08 -6.80 2.40
C HIS A 161 -6.93 -8.33 2.44
N GLU A 162 -8.00 -9.08 2.21
CA GLU A 162 -7.95 -10.55 2.06
C GLU A 162 -7.03 -10.95 0.89
N LYS A 163 -7.20 -10.32 -0.28
CA LYS A 163 -6.33 -10.55 -1.44
C LYS A 163 -4.87 -10.17 -1.17
N LEU A 164 -4.64 -9.08 -0.43
CA LEU A 164 -3.31 -8.67 0.01
C LEU A 164 -2.67 -9.75 0.89
N ARG A 165 -3.41 -10.27 1.88
CA ARG A 165 -2.93 -11.35 2.77
C ARG A 165 -2.53 -12.58 1.98
N ILE A 166 -3.39 -13.04 1.06
CA ILE A 166 -3.10 -14.18 0.19
C ILE A 166 -1.86 -13.91 -0.66
N ALA A 167 -1.79 -12.75 -1.31
CA ALA A 167 -0.68 -12.39 -2.18
C ALA A 167 0.66 -12.31 -1.43
N TRP A 168 0.62 -11.92 -0.15
CA TRP A 168 1.80 -11.84 0.71
C TRP A 168 2.11 -13.14 1.46
N GLY A 169 1.28 -14.18 1.31
CA GLY A 169 1.50 -15.51 1.88
C GLY A 169 0.93 -15.74 3.28
N PHE A 170 0.10 -14.82 3.81
CA PHE A 170 -0.53 -14.98 5.13
C PHE A 170 -1.65 -16.03 5.17
N ASP A 171 -2.19 -16.40 4.02
CA ASP A 171 -3.23 -17.43 3.87
C ASP A 171 -2.73 -18.60 3.00
N SER A 172 -1.54 -19.12 3.33
CA SER A 172 -1.22 -20.50 2.96
C SER A 172 -2.14 -21.39 3.79
N GLY A 173 -3.32 -21.68 3.24
CA GLY A 173 -4.41 -22.35 3.94
C GLY A 173 -3.95 -23.58 4.70
N SER A 174 -4.63 -23.82 5.81
CA SER A 174 -4.85 -25.15 6.34
C SER A 174 -5.14 -26.11 5.17
N GLU A 175 -4.18 -26.98 4.87
CA GLU A 175 -4.47 -28.29 4.27
C GLU A 175 -4.95 -29.24 5.37
#